data_AF-A0A5C2GDF7-F1
#
_entry.id   AF-A0A5C2GDF7-F1
#
_cell.length_a   1.000
_cell.length_b   1.000
_cell.length_c   1.000
_cell.angle_alpha   90.00
_cell.angle_beta   90.00
_cell.angle_gamma   90.00
#
_symmetry.space_group_name_H-M   'P 1'
#
loop_
_entity.id
_entity.type
_entity.pdbx_description
1 polymer ?
#
loop_
_entity_poly.entity_id
_entity_poly.type
_entity_poly.pdbx_seq_one_letter_code
_entity_poly.pdbx_strand_id
1 'polypeptide(L)'
;QITLKESGPTLVKPTQALTLTCTFSGFSLSTSGVGVGWIRQPPGKALEWLALIYWDDDKRYGPSLKSRLTITKDTSKNLVVLTMTNMDPVDTATYYCAHGYGGNSHWYFDLWGRGTLVTVSS
;
A
#
# COMPACT_ATOMS: atom_id res chain seq x y z
N GLN A 1 15.60 2.60 14.32
CA GLN A 1 14.97 1.35 13.85
C GLN A 1 13.92 1.73 12.81
N ILE A 2 13.82 0.99 11.70
CA ILE A 2 12.81 1.25 10.66
C ILE A 2 11.50 0.54 11.04
N THR A 3 10.37 1.22 10.88
CA THR A 3 9.04 0.67 11.15
C THR A 3 8.05 1.09 10.09
N LEU A 4 7.16 0.20 9.68
CA LEU A 4 5.96 0.50 8.89
C LEU A 4 4.73 -0.02 9.64
N LYS A 5 3.66 0.78 9.70
CA LYS A 5 2.43 0.46 10.41
C LYS A 5 1.21 0.85 9.60
N GLU A 6 0.46 -0.17 9.20
CA GLU A 6 -0.83 -0.07 8.53
C GLU A 6 -1.95 0.28 9.51
N SER A 7 -2.92 1.06 9.03
CA SER A 7 -4.13 1.43 9.76
C SER A 7 -5.25 1.75 8.78
N GLY A 8 -6.50 1.55 9.22
CA GLY A 8 -7.70 1.77 8.41
C GLY A 8 -8.86 0.92 8.90
N PRO A 9 -9.99 0.91 8.19
CA PRO A 9 -11.13 0.07 8.54
C PRO A 9 -10.80 -1.41 8.32
N THR A 10 -11.25 -2.26 9.24
CA THR A 10 -11.10 -3.73 9.14
C THR A 10 -12.31 -4.40 8.47
N LEU A 11 -13.43 -3.67 8.37
CA LEU A 11 -14.66 -4.10 7.72
C LEU A 11 -15.16 -2.98 6.80
N VAL A 12 -15.45 -3.31 5.55
CA VAL A 12 -15.97 -2.39 4.53
C VAL A 12 -17.14 -3.06 3.81
N LYS A 13 -18.20 -2.32 3.47
CA LYS A 13 -19.30 -2.89 2.70
C LYS A 13 -18.98 -2.89 1.20
N PRO A 14 -19.58 -3.80 0.41
CA PRO A 14 -19.47 -3.74 -1.05
C PRO A 14 -19.82 -2.36 -1.60
N THR A 15 -19.22 -1.96 -2.71
CA THR A 15 -19.35 -0.65 -3.40
C THR A 15 -18.78 0.57 -2.66
N GLN A 16 -18.44 0.45 -1.37
CA GLN A 16 -17.79 1.53 -0.63
C GLN A 16 -16.31 1.68 -1.04
N ALA A 17 -15.71 2.79 -0.61
CA ALA A 17 -14.27 3.00 -0.73
C ALA A 17 -13.55 2.53 0.54
N LEU A 18 -12.39 1.89 0.36
CA LEU A 18 -11.42 1.59 1.39
C LEU A 18 -10.32 2.66 1.37
N THR A 19 -9.95 3.18 2.54
CA THR A 19 -8.77 4.04 2.72
C THR A 19 -7.87 3.44 3.79
N LEU A 20 -6.65 3.04 3.39
CA LEU A 20 -5.62 2.53 4.28
C LEU A 20 -4.47 3.54 4.38
N THR A 21 -3.92 3.69 5.57
CA THR A 21 -2.77 4.56 5.84
C THR A 21 -1.61 3.73 6.36
N CYS A 22 -0.45 3.88 5.73
CA CYS A 22 0.82 3.36 6.22
C CYS A 22 1.61 4.51 6.81
N THR A 23 1.84 4.46 8.12
CA THR A 23 2.75 5.38 8.82
C THR A 23 4.12 4.72 8.94
N PHE A 24 5.18 5.50 8.79
CA PHE A 24 6.54 4.95 8.82
C PHE A 24 7.51 5.81 9.65
N SER A 25 8.60 5.18 10.09
CA SER A 25 9.69 5.86 10.78
C SER A 25 11.03 5.19 10.45
N GLY A 26 12.14 5.91 10.68
CA GLY A 26 13.49 5.42 10.44
C GLY A 26 14.00 5.55 9.00
N PHE A 27 13.21 6.10 8.08
CA PHE A 27 13.63 6.53 6.74
C PHE A 27 12.89 7.80 6.32
N SER A 28 13.33 8.43 5.24
CA SER A 28 12.66 9.58 4.62
C SER A 28 12.24 9.25 3.20
N LEU A 29 10.96 9.45 2.90
CA LEU A 29 10.41 9.31 1.54
C LEU A 29 10.76 10.52 0.64
N SER A 30 11.61 11.43 1.11
CA SER A 30 12.26 12.45 0.28
C SER A 30 13.66 12.03 -0.18
N THR A 31 14.19 10.92 0.32
CA THR A 31 15.50 10.39 -0.10
C THR A 31 15.40 9.80 -1.50
N SER A 32 16.32 10.19 -2.38
CA SER A 32 16.35 9.69 -3.76
C SER A 32 16.45 8.15 -3.81
N GLY A 33 15.62 7.55 -4.66
CA GLY A 33 15.49 6.11 -4.81
C GLY A 33 14.60 5.43 -3.76
N VAL A 34 14.02 6.15 -2.80
CA VAL A 34 13.10 5.56 -1.80
C VAL A 34 11.66 5.58 -2.29
N GLY A 35 10.88 4.59 -1.86
CA GLY A 35 9.48 4.41 -2.24
C GLY A 35 8.74 3.58 -1.20
N VAL A 36 7.42 3.72 -1.17
CA VAL A 36 6.54 2.88 -0.34
C VAL A 36 5.43 2.30 -1.21
N GLY A 37 5.31 0.98 -1.18
CA GLY A 37 4.32 0.22 -1.94
C GLY A 37 3.24 -0.37 -1.06
N TRP A 38 2.10 -0.68 -1.68
CA TRP A 38 1.03 -1.47 -1.11
C TRP A 38 0.90 -2.79 -1.85
N ILE A 39 0.77 -3.86 -1.08
CA ILE A 39 0.62 -5.24 -1.52
C ILE A 39 -0.55 -5.84 -0.76
N ARG A 40 -1.32 -6.73 -1.38
CA ARG A 40 -2.33 -7.51 -0.66
C ARG A 40 -2.12 -9.01 -0.83
N GLN A 41 -2.62 -9.76 0.15
CA GLN A 41 -2.69 -11.22 0.09
C GLN A 41 -4.12 -11.67 0.37
N PRO A 42 -4.87 -12.07 -0.67
CA PRO A 42 -6.15 -12.75 -0.45
C PRO A 42 -5.94 -14.10 0.25
N PRO A 43 -6.91 -14.58 1.05
CA PRO A 43 -6.81 -15.88 1.71
C PRO A 43 -6.51 -17.01 0.72
N GLY A 44 -5.47 -17.80 1.00
CA GLY A 44 -5.06 -18.93 0.16
C GLY A 44 -4.46 -18.56 -1.21
N LYS A 45 -4.13 -17.28 -1.46
CA LYS A 45 -3.52 -16.81 -2.71
C LYS A 45 -2.13 -16.22 -2.50
N ALA A 46 -1.41 -16.07 -3.60
CA ALA A 46 -0.13 -15.37 -3.64
C ALA A 46 -0.30 -13.86 -3.37
N LEU A 47 0.81 -13.21 -3.05
CA LEU A 47 0.88 -11.76 -2.91
C LEU A 47 0.61 -11.06 -4.26
N GLU A 48 -0.16 -9.99 -4.20
CA GLU A 48 -0.50 -9.15 -5.35
C GLU A 48 -0.07 -7.71 -5.06
N TRP A 49 0.82 -7.17 -5.90
CA TRP A 49 1.24 -5.78 -5.81
C TRP A 49 0.15 -4.85 -6.34
N LEU A 50 -0.17 -3.81 -5.57
CA LEU A 50 -1.27 -2.87 -5.88
C LEU A 50 -0.77 -1.54 -6.39
N ALA A 51 0.12 -0.88 -5.65
CA ALA A 51 0.59 0.45 -5.99
C ALA A 51 1.95 0.73 -5.35
N LEU A 52 2.65 1.73 -5.89
CA LEU A 52 3.93 2.22 -5.41
C LEU A 52 4.00 3.73 -5.66
N ILE A 53 4.50 4.47 -4.68
CA ILE A 53 4.82 5.89 -4.83
C ILE A 53 6.28 6.13 -4.45
N TYR A 54 7.00 6.84 -5.31
CA TYR A 54 8.42 7.16 -5.17
C TYR A 54 8.66 8.53 -4.54
N TRP A 55 9.91 8.76 -4.18
CA TRP A 55 10.42 10.02 -3.63
C TRP A 55 10.13 11.25 -4.50
N ASP A 56 10.11 11.09 -5.82
CA ASP A 56 9.85 12.11 -6.84
C ASP A 56 8.38 12.20 -7.27
N ASP A 57 7.48 11.52 -6.55
CA ASP A 57 6.05 11.43 -6.86
C ASP A 57 5.70 10.60 -8.10
N ASP A 58 6.64 9.82 -8.67
CA ASP A 58 6.28 8.77 -9.63
C ASP A 58 5.34 7.76 -8.95
N LYS A 59 4.24 7.43 -9.62
CA LYS A 59 3.21 6.52 -9.13
C LYS A 59 3.05 5.37 -10.10
N ARG A 60 3.22 4.16 -9.60
CA ARG A 60 3.00 2.94 -10.37
C ARG A 60 1.86 2.15 -9.76
N TYR A 61 1.04 1.57 -10.62
CA TYR A 61 -0.13 0.79 -10.24
C TYR A 61 -0.04 -0.61 -10.81
N GLY A 62 -0.42 -1.59 -10.01
CA GLY A 62 -0.65 -2.97 -10.42
C GLY A 62 -1.65 -3.02 -11.56
N PRO A 63 -1.44 -3.91 -12.56
CA PRO A 63 -2.39 -4.05 -13.65
C PRO A 63 -3.76 -4.49 -13.12
N SER A 64 -3.75 -5.36 -12.12
CA SER A 64 -4.93 -5.70 -11.34
C SER A 64 -5.44 -4.47 -10.58
N LEU A 65 -6.70 -4.12 -10.81
CA LEU A 65 -7.42 -3.06 -10.11
C LEU A 65 -6.98 -1.63 -10.42
N LYS A 66 -6.11 -1.39 -11.40
CA LYS A 66 -5.57 -0.06 -11.75
C LYS A 66 -6.63 1.05 -11.78
N SER A 67 -7.83 0.79 -12.31
CA SER A 67 -8.92 1.78 -12.41
C SER A 67 -9.56 2.17 -11.07
N ARG A 68 -9.34 1.40 -10.01
CA ARG A 68 -9.92 1.58 -8.67
C ARG A 68 -8.92 2.09 -7.63
N LEU A 69 -7.63 2.08 -7.95
CA LEU A 69 -6.56 2.41 -7.01
C LEU A 69 -6.14 3.88 -7.11
N THR A 70 -5.88 4.48 -5.96
CA THR A 70 -5.20 5.78 -5.85
C THR A 70 -4.18 5.69 -4.72
N ILE A 71 -2.94 6.14 -4.99
CA ILE A 71 -1.89 6.24 -3.97
C ILE A 71 -1.43 7.68 -3.83
N THR A 72 -1.25 8.10 -2.58
CA THR A 72 -0.73 9.43 -2.22
C THR A 72 0.28 9.32 -1.07
N LYS A 73 1.14 10.33 -0.92
CA LYS A 73 2.08 10.44 0.19
C LYS A 73 1.95 11.81 0.86
N ASP A 74 2.24 11.85 2.16
CA ASP A 74 2.46 13.08 2.92
C ASP A 74 3.78 12.91 3.69
N THR A 75 4.83 13.51 3.16
CA THR A 75 6.18 13.44 3.74
C THR A 75 6.29 14.24 5.04
N SER A 76 5.45 15.25 5.26
CA SER A 76 5.42 16.00 6.52
C SER A 76 4.90 15.16 7.69
N LYS A 77 4.06 14.17 7.39
CA LYS A 77 3.47 13.24 8.37
C LYS A 77 4.04 11.83 8.30
N ASN A 78 5.04 11.58 7.45
CA ASN A 78 5.62 10.26 7.21
C ASN A 78 4.56 9.17 6.97
N LEU A 79 3.66 9.43 6.01
CA LEU A 79 2.61 8.48 5.66
C LEU A 79 2.41 8.31 4.15
N VAL A 80 1.93 7.13 3.77
CA VAL A 80 1.45 6.79 2.43
C VAL A 80 0.04 6.22 2.54
N VAL A 81 -0.88 6.76 1.73
CA VAL A 81 -2.29 6.39 1.75
C VAL A 81 -2.63 5.63 0.48
N LEU A 82 -3.33 4.51 0.63
CA LEU A 82 -3.98 3.79 -0.45
C LEU A 82 -5.50 4.00 -0.34
N THR A 83 -6.10 4.45 -1.43
CA THR A 83 -7.56 4.44 -1.59
C THR A 83 -7.94 3.46 -2.68
N MET A 84 -8.92 2.60 -2.38
CA MET A 84 -9.52 1.65 -3.32
C MET A 84 -11.01 1.91 -3.41
N THR A 85 -11.53 2.18 -4.60
CA THR A 85 -12.96 2.41 -4.82
C THR A 85 -13.68 1.12 -5.21
N ASN A 86 -15.02 1.14 -5.11
CA ASN A 86 -15.89 0.04 -5.53
C ASN A 86 -15.44 -1.32 -4.96
N MET A 87 -15.29 -1.40 -3.64
CA MET A 87 -14.84 -2.62 -2.96
C MET A 87 -15.79 -3.79 -3.26
N ASP A 88 -15.22 -4.98 -3.45
CA ASP A 88 -15.95 -6.23 -3.71
C ASP A 88 -15.55 -7.31 -2.69
N PRO A 89 -16.40 -8.29 -2.34
CA PRO A 89 -16.00 -9.43 -1.49
C PRO A 89 -14.68 -10.09 -1.87
N VAL A 90 -14.32 -10.16 -3.15
CA VAL A 90 -13.02 -10.71 -3.61
C VAL A 90 -11.82 -9.86 -3.21
N ASP A 91 -12.02 -8.62 -2.79
CA ASP A 91 -10.99 -7.72 -2.27
C ASP A 91 -10.68 -7.98 -0.79
N THR A 92 -11.34 -8.92 -0.14
CA THR A 92 -10.98 -9.38 1.22
C THR A 92 -9.56 -9.96 1.20
N ALA A 93 -8.66 -9.33 1.96
CA ALA A 93 -7.25 -9.66 1.97
C ALA A 93 -6.55 -9.04 3.19
N THR A 94 -5.36 -9.55 3.49
CA THR A 94 -4.41 -8.80 4.32
C THR A 94 -3.64 -7.83 3.44
N TYR A 95 -3.66 -6.55 3.81
CA TYR A 95 -2.99 -5.47 3.10
C TYR A 95 -1.72 -5.07 3.84
N TYR A 96 -0.61 -5.02 3.13
CA TYR A 96 0.71 -4.70 3.64
C TYR A 96 1.23 -3.44 2.96
N CYS A 97 1.88 -2.58 3.73
CA CYS A 97 2.77 -1.59 3.15
C CYS A 97 4.22 -2.05 3.27
N ALA A 98 5.01 -1.73 2.25
CA ALA A 98 6.41 -2.12 2.18
C ALA A 98 7.28 -0.94 1.74
N HIS A 99 8.40 -0.76 2.43
CA HIS A 99 9.48 0.12 2.00
C HIS A 99 10.23 -0.57 0.87
N GLY A 100 10.62 0.21 -0.14
CA GLY A 100 11.50 -0.25 -1.19
C GLY A 100 12.54 0.80 -1.55
N TYR A 101 13.59 0.30 -2.18
CA TYR A 101 14.70 1.11 -2.66
C TYR A 101 15.04 0.75 -4.11
N GLY A 102 15.40 1.75 -4.90
CA GLY A 102 15.55 1.66 -6.35
C GLY A 102 16.75 2.40 -6.87
N GLY A 103 17.60 1.69 -7.62
CA GLY A 103 18.65 2.25 -8.46
C GLY A 103 18.34 2.11 -9.96
N ASN A 104 19.35 2.33 -10.81
CA ASN A 104 19.25 2.41 -12.28
C ASN A 104 18.72 1.16 -13.02
N SER A 105 18.28 0.10 -12.34
CA SER A 105 17.74 -1.09 -13.02
C SER A 105 16.92 -2.06 -12.16
N HIS A 106 17.01 -2.06 -10.83
CA HIS A 106 16.24 -2.99 -9.99
C HIS A 106 15.53 -2.28 -8.82
N TRP A 107 14.28 -2.67 -8.60
CA TRP A 107 13.44 -2.28 -7.47
C TRP A 107 13.10 -3.51 -6.65
N TYR A 108 13.23 -3.43 -5.33
CA TYR A 108 12.79 -4.50 -4.42
C TYR A 108 12.24 -3.91 -3.12
N PHE A 109 11.37 -4.69 -2.46
CA PHE A 109 10.88 -4.40 -1.13
C PHE A 109 11.76 -5.11 -0.10
N ASP A 110 12.39 -4.36 0.78
CA ASP A 110 13.30 -4.86 1.82
C ASP A 110 12.64 -4.95 3.20
N LEU A 111 11.67 -4.09 3.49
CA LEU A 111 10.99 -4.02 4.79
C LEU A 111 9.48 -3.92 4.63
N TRP A 112 8.74 -4.67 5.45
CA TRP A 112 7.30 -4.79 5.38
C TRP A 112 6.67 -4.44 6.73
N GLY A 113 5.48 -3.84 6.69
CA GLY A 113 4.62 -3.75 7.86
C GLY A 113 4.01 -5.10 8.20
N ARG A 114 3.29 -5.15 9.33
CA ARG A 114 2.67 -6.40 9.82
C ARG A 114 1.41 -6.77 9.03
N GLY A 115 0.88 -5.83 8.27
CA GLY A 115 -0.33 -5.96 7.51
C GLY A 115 -1.59 -5.73 8.34
N THR A 116 -2.69 -5.43 7.64
CA THR A 116 -4.02 -5.28 8.21
C THR A 116 -5.02 -6.11 7.41
N LEU A 117 -5.79 -6.94 8.10
CA LEU A 117 -6.89 -7.68 7.47
C LEU A 117 -8.06 -6.73 7.22
N VAL A 118 -8.49 -6.66 5.97
CA VAL A 118 -9.72 -5.98 5.58
C VAL A 118 -10.69 -7.02 5.05
N THR A 119 -11.88 -7.06 5.64
CA THR A 119 -12.99 -7.91 5.21
C THR A 119 -14.01 -7.06 4.46
N VAL A 120 -14.48 -7.56 3.31
CA VAL A 120 -15.55 -6.93 2.54
C VAL A 120 -16.82 -7.77 2.64
N SER A 121 -17.78 -7.31 3.43
CA SER A 121 -19.05 -8.01 3.64
C SER A 121 -20.17 -7.04 4.04
N SER A 122 -21.41 -7.47 3.84
CA SER A 122 -22.62 -6.67 4.13
C SER A 122 -23.01 -6.68 5.60
#